data_AF-A0A3B0BBZ2-F1
#
_entry.id   AF-A0A3B0BBZ2-F1
#
_cell.length_a   1.000
_cell.length_b   1.000
_cell.length_c   1.000
_cell.angle_alpha   90.00
_cell.angle_beta   90.00
_cell.angle_gamma   90.00
#
_symmetry.space_group_name_H-M   'P 1'
#
loop_
_entity.id
_entity.type
_entity.pdbx_description
1 polymer ?
#
loop_
_entity_poly.entity_id
_entity_poly.type
_entity_poly.pdbx_seq_one_letter_code
_entity_poly.pdbx_strand_id
1 'polypeptide(L)' 'MELVDEYGDVAVVRLRREEGGPVDEGDTHPSAPDQMLVLVRQDEKWLVRDAYSVADQPG' A
#
# COMPACT_ATOMS: atom_id res chain seq x y z
N MET A 1 2.80 6.87 2.77
CA MET A 1 1.48 6.24 3.02
C MET A 1 0.43 7.33 3.05
N GLU A 2 -0.70 7.12 2.39
CA GLU A 2 -1.80 8.07 2.21
C GLU A 2 -3.12 7.40 2.60
N LEU A 3 -3.96 8.05 3.39
CA LEU A 3 -5.32 7.58 3.66
C LEU A 3 -6.19 7.94 2.45
N VAL A 4 -6.78 6.93 1.81
CA VAL A 4 -7.66 7.11 0.64
C VAL A 4 -9.10 7.28 1.10
N ASP A 5 -9.54 6.45 2.05
CA ASP A 5 -10.92 6.49 2.55
C ASP A 5 -11.06 5.84 3.94
N GLU A 6 -12.10 6.18 4.69
CA GLU A 6 -12.40 5.63 6.01
C GLU A 6 -13.91 5.46 6.25
N TYR A 7 -14.31 4.26 6.71
CA TYR A 7 -15.67 3.87 7.01
C TYR A 7 -15.75 3.13 8.35
N GLY A 8 -15.85 3.88 9.45
CA GLY A 8 -15.99 3.33 10.79
C GLY A 8 -14.79 2.46 11.17
N ASP A 9 -14.97 1.13 11.12
CA ASP A 9 -13.94 0.16 11.44
C ASP A 9 -13.15 -0.34 10.22
N VAL A 10 -13.29 0.33 9.06
CA VAL A 10 -12.56 -0.01 7.82
C VAL A 10 -11.81 1.23 7.32
N ALA A 11 -10.56 1.08 6.93
CA ALA A 11 -9.79 2.15 6.29
C ALA A 11 -9.11 1.64 5.02
N VAL A 12 -9.04 2.47 3.99
CA VAL A 12 -8.33 2.17 2.74
C VAL A 12 -7.14 3.10 2.64
N VAL A 13 -5.94 2.53 2.48
CA VAL A 13 -4.69 3.30 2.48
C VAL A 13 -3.85 2.95 1.25
N ARG A 14 -3.25 3.96 0.64
CA ARG A 14 -2.28 3.80 -0.45
C ARG A 14 -0.87 3.84 0.10
N LEU A 15 -0.13 2.78 -0.12
CA LEU A 15 1.31 2.73 0.07
C LEU A 15 1.98 3.05 -1.26
N ARG A 16 2.63 4.22 -1.30
CA ARG A 16 3.60 4.56 -2.34
C ARG A 16 4.96 4.09 -1.87
N ARG A 17 5.66 3.27 -2.67
CA ARG A 17 7.06 2.94 -2.39
C ARG A 17 7.91 4.07 -2.94
N GLU A 18 8.56 4.83 -2.05
CA GLU A 18 9.57 5.80 -2.46
C GLU A 18 10.73 5.04 -3.11
N GLU A 19 11.16 5.49 -4.29
CA GLU A 19 12.37 5.05 -4.97
C GLU A 19 13.59 5.49 -4.14
N GLY A 20 13.93 4.81 -3.04
CA GLY A 20 14.98 5.32 -2.16
C GLY A 20 15.34 4.52 -0.90
N GLY A 21 15.13 3.20 -0.88
CA GLY A 21 15.81 2.32 0.08
C GLY A 21 17.23 2.00 -0.40
N PRO A 22 18.22 1.76 0.48
CA PRO A 22 19.60 1.48 0.07
C PRO A 22 19.60 0.30 -0.89
N VAL A 23 19.94 0.60 -2.14
CA VAL A 23 20.16 -0.37 -3.21
C VAL A 23 21.41 -1.16 -2.85
N ASP A 24 21.27 -2.45 -2.57
CA ASP A 24 22.38 -3.37 -2.78
C ASP A 24 22.70 -3.31 -4.29
N GLU A 25 23.93 -2.93 -4.62
CA GLU A 25 24.41 -2.77 -5.99
C GLU A 25 24.28 -4.09 -6.76
N GLY A 26 23.20 -4.23 -7.54
CA GLY A 26 23.03 -5.39 -8.42
C GLY A 26 21.61 -5.67 -8.85
N ASP A 27 20.61 -5.12 -8.18
CA ASP A 27 19.21 -5.48 -8.42
C ASP A 27 18.42 -4.28 -8.94
N THR A 28 18.41 -4.09 -10.26
CA THR A 28 17.46 -3.23 -10.95
C THR A 28 16.06 -3.83 -10.79
N HIS A 29 15.47 -3.64 -9.61
CA HIS A 29 14.09 -4.02 -9.38
C HIS A 29 13.20 -3.06 -10.19
N PRO A 30 12.32 -3.57 -11.06
CA PRO A 30 11.31 -2.72 -11.68
C PRO A 30 10.54 -2.01 -10.56
N SER A 31 10.31 -0.69 -10.72
CA SER A 31 9.59 0.14 -9.75
C SER A 31 8.33 -0.61 -9.34
N ALA A 32 8.30 -1.10 -8.09
CA ALA A 32 7.24 -2.00 -7.64
C ALA A 32 5.93 -1.19 -7.61
N PRO A 33 4.81 -1.74 -8.12
CA PRO A 33 3.57 -1.00 -8.23
C PRO A 33 3.11 -0.49 -6.86
N ASP A 34 2.49 0.69 -6.84
CA ASP A 34 1.81 1.21 -5.66
C ASP A 34 0.86 0.15 -5.10
N GLN A 35 0.67 0.13 -3.78
CA GLN A 35 -0.20 -0.85 -3.13
C GLN A 35 -1.39 -0.15 -2.46
N MET A 36 -2.58 -0.72 -2.65
CA MET A 36 -3.78 -0.36 -1.90
C MET A 36 -3.99 -1.40 -0.80
N LEU A 37 -4.06 -0.96 0.45
CA LEU A 37 -4.38 -1.83 1.58
C LEU A 37 -5.78 -1.50 2.11
N VAL A 38 -6.52 -2.55 2.46
CA VAL A 38 -7.75 -2.43 3.25
C VAL A 38 -7.44 -2.88 4.66
N LEU A 39 -7.69 -2.00 5.62
CA LEU A 39 -7.51 -2.22 7.04
C LEU A 39 -8.85 -2.40 7.71
N VAL A 40 -8.91 -3.29 8.70
CA VAL A 40 -10.07 -3.44 9.61
C VAL A 40 -9.64 -3.21 11.05
N ARG A 41 -10.47 -2.53 11.82
CA ARG A 41 -10.27 -2.30 13.24
C ARG A 41 -10.87 -3.46 14.02
N GLN A 42 -10.05 -4.19 14.76
CA GLN A 42 -10.46 -5.26 15.66
C GLN A 42 -9.70 -5.11 16.97
N ASP A 43 -10.39 -5.23 18.11
CA ASP A 43 -9.80 -5.05 19.44
C ASP A 43 -8.94 -3.79 19.53
N GLU A 44 -9.47 -2.69 18.99
CA GLU A 44 -8.84 -1.37 18.92
C GLU A 44 -7.54 -1.29 18.08
N LYS A 45 -7.18 -2.35 17.37
CA LYS A 45 -5.99 -2.43 16.49
C LYS A 45 -6.40 -2.47 15.02
N TRP A 46 -5.61 -1.84 14.18
CA TRP A 46 -5.76 -1.94 12.73
C TRP A 46 -5.02 -3.17 12.21
N LEU A 47 -5.74 -4.04 11.49
CA LEU A 47 -5.23 -5.25 10.88
C LEU A 47 -5.40 -5.16 9.36
N VAL A 48 -4.47 -5.74 8.60
CA VAL A 48 -4.60 -5.83 7.14
C VAL A 48 -5.63 -6.91 6.81
N ARG A 49 -6.69 -6.53 6.08
CA ARG A 49 -7.69 -7.46 5.53
C ARG A 49 -7.33 -7.87 4.11
N ASP A 50 -7.04 -6.90 3.25
CA ASP A 50 -6.71 -7.11 1.84
C ASP A 50 -5.53 -6.22 1.41
N ALA A 51 -4.77 -6.69 0.42
CA ALA A 51 -3.70 -5.94 -0.24
C ALA A 51 -3.78 -6.14 -1.75
N TYR A 52 -3.85 -5.04 -2.49
CA TYR A 52 -3.94 -5.02 -3.95
C TYR A 52 -2.78 -4.24 -4.54
N SER A 53 -2.12 -4.80 -5.56
CA SER A 53 -1.21 -4.02 -6.40
C SER A 53 -2.02 -3.14 -7.33
N VAL A 54 -1.71 -1.84 -7.35
CA VAL A 54 -2.26 -0.89 -8.29
C VAL A 54 -1.48 -1.06 -9.59
N ALA A 55 -2.06 -1.78 -10.54
CA ALA A 55 -1.54 -1.77 -11.90
C ALA A 55 -1.77 -0.37 -12.51
N ASP A 56 -0.87 0.06 -13.39
CA ASP A 56 -1.10 1.24 -14.24
C ASP A 56 -2.34 0.97 -15.09
N GLN A 57 -3.49 1.47 -14.65
CA GLN A 57 -4.70 1.43 -15.46
C GLN A 57 -4.49 2.37 -16.64
N PRO A 58 -4.68 1.90 -17.90
CA PRO A 58 -4.70 2.82 -19.03
C PRO A 58 -5.85 3.81 -18.81
N GLY A 59 -5.53 5.10 -18.90
CA GLY A 59 -6.51 6.19 -18.84
C GLY A 59 -7.40 6.26 -20.07
#